data_AF-A0A3M6VU13-F1
#
_entry.id   AF-A0A3M6VU13-F1
#
_cell.length_a   1.000
_cell.length_b   1.000
_cell.length_c   1.000
_cell.angle_alpha   90.00
_cell.angle_beta   90.00
_cell.angle_gamma   90.00
#
_symmetry.space_group_name_H-M   'P 1'
#
loop_
_entity.id
_entity.type
_entity.pdbx_description
1 polymer ?
#
loop_
_entity_poly.entity_id
_entity_poly.type
_entity_poly.pdbx_seq_one_letter_code
_entity_poly.pdbx_strand_id
1 'polypeptide(L)'
;MDAHKHADRRLVEVDYFSFYGSSNISKVAQKLQRDFVSSLEVMVATKSDPNCVEPACADKMEFFKTAVSKKTSKRAAHPTPAKDCPLDRQELGNATWGLLHSMGIYYPDKPSPEYQAKAKTFIEALALMYPCVDCANDFQKEIVKSPPR
;
A
#
# COMPACT_ATOMS: atom_id res chain seq x y z
N MET A 1 18.21 -9.34 -32.03
CA MET A 1 17.16 -9.90 -32.90
C MET A 1 16.13 -10.51 -31.98
N ASP A 2 15.13 -9.67 -31.74
CA ASP A 2 14.13 -9.68 -30.70
C ASP A 2 13.08 -10.77 -30.91
N ALA A 3 12.61 -11.35 -29.80
CA ALA A 3 11.41 -12.19 -29.81
C ALA A 3 10.76 -12.26 -28.40
N HIS A 4 10.38 -11.12 -27.83
CA HIS A 4 9.38 -11.10 -26.77
C HIS A 4 7.99 -10.98 -27.39
N LYS A 5 7.30 -12.13 -27.43
CA LYS A 5 5.87 -12.24 -27.71
C LYS A 5 5.09 -11.24 -26.86
N HIS A 6 4.36 -10.35 -27.53
CA HIS A 6 3.24 -9.61 -26.96
C HIS A 6 2.20 -10.63 -26.45
N ALA A 7 2.06 -10.74 -25.13
CA ALA A 7 0.86 -11.26 -24.53
C ALA A 7 -0.19 -10.14 -24.54
N ASP A 8 -1.34 -10.48 -25.11
CA ASP A 8 -2.47 -9.64 -25.44
C ASP A 8 -3.08 -8.94 -24.22
N ARG A 9 -3.06 -7.59 -24.24
CA ARG A 9 -3.60 -6.68 -23.23
C ARG A 9 -5.14 -6.65 -23.18
N ARG A 10 -5.84 -7.45 -24.00
CA ARG A 10 -7.31 -7.43 -24.12
C ARG A 10 -8.04 -8.33 -23.10
N LEU A 11 -7.35 -9.20 -22.36
CA LEU A 11 -8.01 -10.13 -21.42
C LEU A 11 -8.18 -9.60 -19.98
N VAL A 12 -7.60 -8.44 -19.62
CA VAL A 12 -7.71 -7.91 -18.24
C VAL A 12 -8.91 -6.95 -18.08
N GLU A 13 -9.54 -6.51 -19.17
CA GLU A 13 -10.67 -5.56 -19.14
C GLU A 13 -12.04 -6.23 -18.99
N VAL A 14 -12.17 -7.53 -19.30
CA VAL A 14 -13.48 -8.20 -19.42
C VAL A 14 -14.04 -8.79 -18.11
N ASP A 15 -13.25 -8.90 -17.03
CA ASP A 15 -13.78 -9.38 -15.74
C ASP A 15 -14.06 -8.27 -14.72
N TYR A 16 -13.55 -7.05 -14.94
CA TYR A 16 -13.78 -5.93 -14.03
C TYR A 16 -15.24 -5.42 -14.11
N PHE A 17 -15.82 -5.38 -15.31
CA PHE A 17 -17.19 -4.91 -15.50
C PHE A 17 -18.25 -5.92 -14.98
N SER A 18 -17.97 -7.22 -15.05
CA SER A 18 -18.93 -8.25 -14.62
C SER A 18 -19.03 -8.41 -13.10
N PHE A 19 -17.99 -8.03 -12.33
CA PHE A 19 -18.05 -8.04 -10.86
C PHE A 19 -18.69 -6.76 -10.28
N TYR A 20 -18.58 -5.63 -10.99
CA TYR A 20 -19.10 -4.32 -10.57
C TYR A 20 -20.48 -3.97 -11.14
N GLY A 21 -21.01 -4.77 -12.05
CA GLY A 21 -22.32 -4.59 -12.68
C GLY A 21 -23.48 -5.29 -11.97
N SER A 22 -23.52 -5.31 -10.63
CA SER A 22 -24.73 -5.76 -9.92
C SER A 22 -25.77 -4.63 -9.91
N SER A 23 -26.90 -4.85 -10.57
CA SER A 23 -27.97 -3.88 -10.83
C SER A 23 -28.79 -3.45 -9.60
N ASN A 24 -28.23 -3.55 -8.39
CA ASN A 24 -28.85 -3.19 -7.11
C ASN A 24 -27.92 -2.47 -6.12
N ILE A 25 -26.83 -1.85 -6.59
CA ILE A 25 -25.95 -1.06 -5.72
C ILE A 25 -26.53 0.35 -5.57
N SER A 26 -26.64 0.85 -4.34
CA SER A 26 -27.16 2.19 -4.07
C SER A 26 -26.30 3.26 -4.77
N LYS A 27 -26.90 4.38 -5.19
CA LYS A 27 -26.17 5.50 -5.81
C LYS A 27 -25.01 6.00 -4.95
N VAL A 28 -25.12 5.83 -3.62
CA VAL A 28 -24.07 6.16 -2.65
C VAL A 28 -22.88 5.22 -2.78
N ALA A 29 -23.12 3.91 -2.84
CA ALA A 29 -22.05 2.93 -3.02
C ALA A 29 -21.38 3.09 -4.39
N GLN A 30 -22.14 3.38 -5.45
CA GLN A 30 -21.57 3.66 -6.77
C GLN A 30 -20.71 4.94 -6.80
N LYS A 31 -21.09 5.96 -6.01
CA LYS A 31 -20.28 7.18 -5.85
C LYS A 31 -19.00 6.88 -5.07
N LEU A 32 -19.07 6.17 -3.96
CA LEU A 32 -17.90 5.78 -3.16
C LEU A 32 -16.91 4.93 -3.97
N GLN A 33 -17.42 4.02 -4.81
CA GLN A 33 -16.59 3.22 -5.72
C GLN A 33 -15.88 4.10 -6.75
N ARG A 34 -16.58 5.07 -7.36
CA ARG A 34 -15.97 6.01 -8.31
C ARG A 34 -14.92 6.92 -7.66
N ASP A 35 -15.23 7.43 -6.48
CA ASP A 35 -14.33 8.30 -5.72
C ASP A 35 -13.05 7.54 -5.33
N PHE A 36 -13.17 6.24 -5.00
CA PHE A 36 -12.01 5.37 -4.74
C PHE A 36 -11.15 5.16 -5.99
N VAL A 37 -11.75 4.90 -7.15
CA VAL A 37 -11.01 4.73 -8.43
C VAL A 37 -10.32 6.04 -8.85
N SER A 38 -10.99 7.18 -8.70
CA SER A 38 -10.41 8.51 -8.96
C SER A 38 -9.21 8.80 -8.03
N SER A 39 -9.34 8.46 -6.74
CA SER A 39 -8.25 8.57 -5.78
C SER A 39 -7.06 7.68 -6.15
N LEU A 40 -7.33 6.49 -6.70
CA LEU A 40 -6.30 5.57 -7.19
C LEU A 40 -5.57 6.13 -8.43
N GLU A 41 -6.27 6.78 -9.35
CA GLU A 41 -5.64 7.46 -10.52
C GLU A 41 -4.68 8.59 -10.08
N VAL A 42 -5.06 9.37 -9.07
CA VAL A 42 -4.19 10.40 -8.48
C VAL A 42 -2.92 9.78 -7.87
N MET A 43 -3.04 8.67 -7.15
CA MET A 43 -1.89 7.94 -6.59
C MET A 43 -0.97 7.34 -7.66
N VAL A 44 -1.52 6.94 -8.81
CA VAL A 44 -0.73 6.46 -9.96
C VAL A 44 0.10 7.59 -10.57
N ALA A 45 -0.45 8.80 -10.66
CA ALA A 45 0.27 9.96 -11.20
C ALA A 45 1.48 10.34 -10.33
N THR A 46 1.34 10.32 -9.00
CA THR A 46 2.40 10.73 -8.05
C THR A 46 3.53 9.70 -7.92
N LYS A 47 3.27 8.42 -8.21
CA LYS A 47 4.31 7.38 -8.28
C LYS A 47 5.38 7.64 -9.37
N SER A 48 5.06 8.46 -10.37
CA SER A 48 5.92 8.76 -11.52
C SER A 48 6.57 10.15 -11.48
N ASP A 49 6.33 10.95 -10.44
CA ASP A 49 6.90 12.29 -10.34
C ASP A 49 8.39 12.22 -9.96
N PRO A 50 9.32 12.73 -10.81
CA PRO A 50 10.75 12.77 -10.50
C PRO A 50 11.11 13.66 -9.30
N ASN A 51 10.16 14.46 -8.80
CA ASN A 51 10.32 15.28 -7.59
C ASN A 51 9.94 14.54 -6.30
N CYS A 52 9.27 13.39 -6.37
CA CYS A 52 8.98 12.57 -5.20
C CYS A 52 10.14 11.60 -4.93
N VAL A 53 10.87 11.85 -3.85
CA VAL A 53 12.06 11.08 -3.48
C VAL A 53 11.71 10.07 -2.39
N GLU A 54 12.07 8.83 -2.69
CA GLU A 54 12.01 7.59 -1.91
C GLU A 54 10.64 6.88 -1.86
N PRO A 55 10.47 5.79 -2.63
CA PRO A 55 9.28 4.95 -2.51
C PRO A 55 9.26 4.24 -1.15
N ALA A 56 8.07 3.78 -0.73
CA ALA A 56 7.86 2.98 0.50
C ALA A 56 8.81 1.78 0.65
N CYS A 57 9.50 1.37 -0.42
CA CYS A 57 10.41 0.23 -0.47
C CYS A 57 11.60 0.50 -1.41
N ALA A 58 12.41 1.51 -1.12
CA ALA A 58 13.67 1.70 -1.84
C ALA A 58 14.58 0.48 -1.64
N ASP A 59 14.85 -0.24 -2.74
CA ASP A 59 15.60 -1.49 -2.76
C ASP A 59 17.05 -1.26 -2.29
N LYS A 60 17.64 -2.23 -1.58
CA LYS A 60 19.06 -2.24 -1.22
C LYS A 60 19.98 -2.13 -2.44
N MET A 61 19.50 -2.51 -3.62
CA MET A 61 20.22 -2.30 -4.89
C MET A 61 20.31 -0.84 -5.34
N GLU A 62 19.35 0.01 -4.97
CA GLU A 62 19.41 1.46 -5.24
C GLU A 62 20.46 2.15 -4.36
N PHE A 63 20.71 1.61 -3.16
CA PHE A 63 21.82 2.04 -2.31
C PHE A 63 23.19 1.77 -2.96
N PHE A 64 23.36 0.64 -3.66
CA PHE A 64 24.59 0.33 -4.40
C PHE A 64 24.77 1.19 -5.67
N LYS A 65 23.67 1.51 -6.39
CA LYS A 65 23.72 2.45 -7.52
C LYS A 65 24.07 3.87 -7.07
N THR A 66 23.57 4.28 -5.91
CA THR A 66 23.83 5.61 -5.34
C THR A 66 25.22 5.69 -4.69
N ALA A 67 25.77 4.59 -4.19
CA ALA A 67 27.14 4.54 -3.64
C ALA A 67 28.25 4.68 -4.71
N VAL A 68 27.95 4.38 -5.98
CA VAL A 68 28.89 4.53 -7.11
C VAL A 68 28.85 5.94 -7.72
N SER A 69 27.82 6.74 -7.41
CA SER A 69 27.69 8.14 -7.90
C SER A 69 27.40 9.12 -6.75
N LYS A 70 28.38 9.98 -6.46
CA LYS A 70 28.39 11.12 -5.52
C LYS A 70 28.86 10.87 -4.07
N LYS A 71 30.17 11.10 -3.92
CA LYS A 71 30.73 11.99 -2.90
C LYS A 71 29.97 13.33 -2.89
N THR A 72 29.07 13.54 -1.94
CA THR A 72 28.98 14.74 -1.09
C THR A 72 27.82 14.58 -0.11
N SER A 73 28.19 14.43 1.16
CA SER A 73 27.32 14.72 2.29
C SER A 73 26.77 16.14 2.16
N LYS A 74 25.47 16.26 1.87
CA LYS A 74 24.63 17.31 2.45
C LYS A 74 23.48 16.60 3.11
N ARG A 75 23.47 16.63 4.45
CA ARG A 75 22.23 16.55 5.24
C ARG A 75 21.35 17.69 4.74
N ALA A 76 20.54 17.41 3.72
CA ALA A 76 19.51 18.33 3.27
C ALA A 76 18.56 18.49 4.46
N ALA A 77 18.40 19.73 4.92
CA ALA A 77 17.28 20.09 5.76
C ALA A 77 16.03 19.47 5.16
N HIS A 78 15.23 18.76 5.98
CA HIS A 78 13.97 18.17 5.55
C HIS A 78 13.23 19.17 4.67
N PRO A 79 13.14 18.94 3.34
CA PRO A 79 12.14 19.64 2.55
C PRO A 79 10.83 19.23 3.21
N THR A 80 9.99 20.20 3.57
CA THR A 80 8.59 19.88 3.87
C THR A 80 8.12 18.95 2.74
N PRO A 81 7.64 17.73 3.04
CA PRO A 81 7.21 16.82 1.99
C PRO A 81 6.23 17.61 1.14
N ALA A 82 6.48 17.67 -0.17
CA ALA A 82 5.47 18.18 -1.08
C ALA A 82 4.19 17.43 -0.73
N LYS A 83 3.10 18.17 -0.44
CA LYS A 83 1.88 17.61 0.18
C LYS A 83 1.24 16.46 -0.61
N ASP A 84 1.73 16.24 -1.82
CA ASP A 84 1.20 15.32 -2.81
C ASP A 84 2.11 14.10 -3.06
N CYS A 85 3.27 13.99 -2.40
CA CYS A 85 4.10 12.79 -2.52
C CYS A 85 3.59 11.63 -1.64
N PRO A 86 3.73 10.37 -2.10
CA PRO A 86 3.43 9.21 -1.26
C PRO A 86 4.39 9.14 -0.07
N LEU A 87 3.93 8.53 1.04
CA LEU A 87 4.74 8.38 2.26
C LEU A 87 5.98 7.53 2.00
N ASP A 88 7.10 7.94 2.60
CA ASP A 88 8.32 7.14 2.63
C ASP A 88 8.14 5.90 3.54
N ARG A 89 9.14 5.00 3.57
CA ARG A 89 9.07 3.77 4.37
C ARG A 89 8.84 4.03 5.86
N GLN A 90 9.48 5.05 6.42
CA GLN A 90 9.44 5.36 7.85
C GLN A 90 8.12 6.05 8.23
N GLU A 91 7.69 7.03 7.44
CA GLU A 91 6.41 7.72 7.61
C GLU A 91 5.25 6.75 7.48
N LEU A 92 5.27 5.89 6.47
CA LEU A 92 4.27 4.83 6.28
C LEU A 92 4.25 3.87 7.47
N GLY A 93 5.42 3.46 7.95
CA GLY A 93 5.56 2.62 9.15
C GLY A 93 4.96 3.28 10.39
N ASN A 94 5.31 4.54 10.66
CA ASN A 94 4.81 5.30 11.79
C ASN A 94 3.29 5.50 11.74
N ALA A 95 2.74 5.84 10.57
CA ALA A 95 1.30 6.00 10.37
C ALA A 95 0.56 4.67 10.58
N THR A 96 1.11 3.57 10.07
CA THR A 96 0.54 2.23 10.25
C THR A 96 0.53 1.83 11.73
N TRP A 97 1.62 2.04 12.45
CA TRP A 97 1.69 1.77 13.89
C TRP A 97 0.72 2.63 14.68
N GLY A 98 0.56 3.91 14.32
CA GLY A 98 -0.45 4.78 14.91
C GLY A 98 -1.86 4.20 14.78
N LEU A 99 -2.23 3.78 13.57
CA LEU A 99 -3.52 3.11 13.32
C LEU A 99 -3.69 1.84 14.18
N LEU A 100 -2.71 0.94 14.15
CA LEU A 100 -2.78 -0.34 14.87
C LEU A 100 -2.88 -0.13 16.39
N HIS A 101 -2.10 0.78 16.96
CA HIS A 101 -2.18 1.10 18.38
C HIS A 101 -3.53 1.72 18.75
N SER A 102 -4.07 2.63 17.94
CA SER A 102 -5.41 3.15 18.18
C SER A 102 -6.47 2.05 18.12
N MET A 103 -6.43 1.17 17.12
CA MET A 103 -7.35 0.03 17.04
C MET A 103 -7.23 -0.90 18.25
N GLY A 104 -6.03 -1.16 18.74
CA GLY A 104 -5.79 -1.97 19.94
C GLY A 104 -6.32 -1.32 21.23
N ILE A 105 -6.17 0.00 21.37
CA ILE A 105 -6.69 0.75 22.53
C ILE A 105 -8.22 0.72 22.58
N TYR A 106 -8.88 0.83 21.43
CA TYR A 106 -10.35 0.81 21.34
C TYR A 106 -10.91 -0.59 21.08
N TYR A 107 -10.08 -1.63 21.13
CA TYR A 107 -10.53 -3.00 21.01
C TYR A 107 -11.38 -3.36 22.24
N PRO A 108 -12.62 -3.88 22.08
CA PRO A 108 -13.50 -4.14 23.22
C PRO A 108 -12.92 -5.19 24.17
N ASP A 109 -13.16 -5.06 25.48
CA ASP A 109 -12.78 -6.08 26.48
C ASP A 109 -13.47 -7.43 26.22
N LYS A 110 -14.67 -7.41 25.65
CA LYS A 110 -15.49 -8.58 25.31
C LYS A 110 -15.94 -8.51 23.85
N PRO A 111 -15.05 -8.75 22.89
CA PRO A 111 -15.38 -8.67 21.47
C PRO A 111 -16.27 -9.86 21.07
N SER A 112 -17.24 -9.62 20.18
CA SER A 112 -18.01 -10.72 19.60
C SER A 112 -17.12 -11.64 18.76
N PRO A 113 -17.47 -12.93 18.57
CA PRO A 113 -16.70 -13.83 17.70
C PRO A 113 -16.54 -13.30 16.28
N GLU A 114 -17.56 -12.59 15.76
CA GLU A 114 -17.50 -11.93 14.46
C GLU A 114 -16.44 -10.82 14.45
N TYR A 115 -16.43 -9.95 15.47
CA TYR A 115 -15.47 -8.86 15.55
C TYR A 115 -14.02 -9.37 15.62
N GLN A 116 -13.77 -10.44 16.40
CA GLN A 116 -12.47 -11.11 16.46
C GLN A 116 -12.04 -11.62 15.08
N ALA A 117 -12.95 -12.29 14.36
CA ALA A 117 -12.67 -12.80 13.02
C ALA A 117 -12.36 -11.66 12.02
N LYS A 118 -13.07 -10.53 12.12
CA LYS A 118 -12.81 -9.35 11.28
C LYS A 118 -11.48 -8.68 11.64
N ALA A 119 -11.14 -8.55 12.92
CA ALA A 119 -9.85 -8.02 13.36
C ALA A 119 -8.69 -8.87 12.84
N LYS A 120 -8.81 -10.20 12.92
CA LYS A 120 -7.82 -11.13 12.33
C LYS A 120 -7.69 -10.93 10.82
N THR A 121 -8.82 -10.92 10.11
CA THR A 121 -8.84 -10.71 8.65
C THR A 121 -8.21 -9.38 8.26
N PHE A 122 -8.43 -8.32 9.04
CA PHE A 122 -7.83 -7.01 8.82
C PHE A 122 -6.30 -7.06 8.89
N ILE A 123 -5.74 -7.71 9.92
CA ILE A 123 -4.28 -7.82 10.09
C ILE A 123 -3.65 -8.65 8.96
N GLU A 124 -4.29 -9.75 8.57
CA GLU A 124 -3.84 -10.58 7.43
C GLU A 124 -3.87 -9.79 6.11
N ALA A 125 -4.95 -9.05 5.86
CA ALA A 125 -5.09 -8.20 4.68
C ALA A 125 -4.07 -7.06 4.66
N LEU A 126 -3.80 -6.43 5.81
CA LEU A 126 -2.78 -5.39 5.96
C LEU A 126 -1.39 -5.92 5.59
N ALA A 127 -1.03 -7.11 6.08
CA ALA A 127 0.27 -7.73 5.80
C ALA A 127 0.43 -8.15 4.32
N LEU A 128 -0.67 -8.55 3.66
CA LEU A 128 -0.67 -8.87 2.23
C LEU A 128 -0.50 -7.62 1.36
N MET A 129 -1.20 -6.53 1.70
CA MET A 129 -1.28 -5.32 0.87
C MET A 129 -0.26 -4.24 1.25
N TYR A 130 0.66 -4.53 2.18
CA TYR A 130 1.62 -3.54 2.64
C TYR A 130 2.52 -3.09 1.48
N PRO A 131 2.61 -1.78 1.15
CA PRO A 131 3.28 -1.29 -0.07
C PRO A 131 4.76 -1.64 -0.19
N CYS A 132 5.41 -2.00 0.91
CA CYS A 132 6.79 -2.44 0.91
C CYS A 132 6.90 -3.96 0.98
N VAL A 133 7.40 -4.58 -0.09
CA VAL A 133 7.48 -6.04 -0.27
C VAL A 133 8.27 -6.73 0.83
N ASP A 134 9.45 -6.22 1.19
CA ASP A 134 10.27 -6.81 2.26
C ASP A 134 9.53 -6.75 3.60
N CYS A 135 8.95 -5.60 3.93
CA CYS A 135 8.15 -5.41 5.15
C CYS A 135 6.89 -6.29 5.15
N ALA A 136 6.20 -6.42 4.01
CA ALA A 136 5.02 -7.27 3.84
C ALA A 136 5.35 -8.74 4.11
N ASN A 137 6.45 -9.23 3.50
CA ASN A 137 6.92 -10.59 3.67
C ASN A 137 7.28 -10.89 5.12
N ASP A 138 8.01 -9.99 5.77
CA ASP A 138 8.39 -10.17 7.18
C ASP A 138 7.17 -10.10 8.10
N PHE A 139 6.22 -9.20 7.83
CA PHE A 139 5.00 -9.11 8.62
C PHE A 139 4.13 -10.38 8.49
N GLN A 140 4.00 -10.93 7.29
CA GLN A 140 3.29 -12.20 7.07
C GLN A 140 3.94 -13.36 7.83
N LYS A 141 5.27 -13.46 7.83
CA LYS A 141 5.99 -14.48 8.62
C LYS A 141 5.70 -14.34 10.11
N GLU A 142 5.70 -13.11 10.63
CA GLU A 142 5.42 -12.86 12.04
C GLU A 142 3.97 -13.18 12.42
N ILE A 143 3.00 -12.94 11.52
CA ILE A 143 1.59 -13.36 11.73
C ILE A 143 1.47 -14.88 11.82
N VAL A 144 2.20 -15.63 10.98
CA VAL A 144 2.20 -17.11 11.05
C VAL A 144 2.81 -17.59 12.36
N LYS A 145 3.91 -16.96 12.79
CA LYS A 145 4.61 -17.31 14.04
C LYS A 145 3.81 -16.93 15.29
N SER A 146 3.12 -15.80 15.25
CA SER A 146 2.35 -15.23 16.36
C SER A 146 1.03 -14.65 15.84
N PRO A 147 0.00 -15.50 15.65
CA PRO A 147 -1.28 -15.05 15.10
C PRO A 147 -1.99 -14.06 16.04
N PRO A 148 -2.77 -13.10 15.49
CA PRO A 148 -3.62 -12.22 16.28
C PRO A 148 -4.57 -13.01 17.20
N ARG A 149 -4.74 -12.53 18.44
CA ARG A 149 -5.55 -13.14 19.49
C ARG A 149 -6.73 -12.27 19.88
#